data_AF-A0A965XXD5-F1
#
_entry.id   AF-A0A965XXD5-F1
#
_cell.length_a   1.000
_cell.length_b   1.000
_cell.length_c   1.000
_cell.angle_alpha   90.00
_cell.angle_beta   90.00
_cell.angle_gamma   90.00
#
_symmetry.space_group_name_H-M   'P 1'
#
loop_
_entity.id
_entity.type
_entity.pdbx_description
1 polymer ?
#
loop_
_entity_poly.entity_id
_entity_poly.type
_entity_poly.pdbx_seq_one_letter_code
_entity_poly.pdbx_strand_id
1 'polypeptide(L)' 'MKQLKHRPVALIVLDGFGYNPDDKGNAVHAARTPNIDRLRQNNPHTLIRTSGLDVGLPDGQMGNSEV' A
#
# COMPACT_ATOMS: atom_id res chain seq x y z
N MET A 1 -35.43 -3.45 8.57
CA MET A 1 -33.96 -3.28 8.44
C MET A 1 -33.39 -4.50 7.72
N LYS A 2 -32.59 -4.32 6.66
CA LYS A 2 -31.98 -5.44 5.92
C LYS A 2 -30.83 -5.98 6.78
N GLN A 3 -30.90 -7.23 7.25
CA GLN A 3 -29.75 -7.87 7.88
C GLN A 3 -28.60 -7.88 6.87
N LEU A 4 -27.46 -7.32 7.26
CA LEU A 4 -26.24 -7.40 6.47
C LEU A 4 -25.80 -8.86 6.48
N LYS A 5 -25.89 -9.54 5.32
CA LYS A 5 -25.21 -10.82 5.11
C LYS A 5 -23.73 -10.64 5.46
N HIS A 6 -23.14 -11.65 6.11
CA HIS A 6 -21.72 -11.66 6.44
C HIS A 6 -20.87 -11.28 5.22
N ARG A 7 -20.06 -10.23 5.34
CA ARG A 7 -19.13 -9.75 4.31
C ARG A 7 -17.72 -9.85 4.88
N PRO A 8 -16.98 -10.94 4.62
CA PRO A 8 -15.63 -11.05 5.11
C PRO A 8 -14.78 -9.92 4.53
N VAL A 9 -13.95 -9.32 5.37
CA VAL A 9 -12.98 -8.28 4.99
C VAL A 9 -11.59 -8.84 5.25
N ALA A 10 -10.69 -8.68 4.28
CA ALA A 10 -9.30 -9.04 4.41
C ALA A 10 -8.42 -7.78 4.27
N LEU A 11 -7.53 -7.57 5.23
CA LEU A 11 -6.42 -6.62 5.11
C LEU A 11 -5.20 -7.39 4.58
N ILE A 12 -4.66 -6.93 3.46
CA ILE A 12 -3.47 -7.52 2.83
C ILE A 12 -2.35 -6.50 2.92
N VAL A 13 -1.28 -6.84 3.64
CA VAL A 13 -0.06 -6.03 3.74
C VAL A 13 1.00 -6.64 2.84
N LEU A 14 1.45 -5.86 1.86
CA LEU A 14 2.59 -6.21 1.01
C LEU A 14 3.84 -5.56 1.61
N ASP A 15 4.59 -6.29 2.43
CA ASP A 15 5.77 -5.75 3.11
C ASP A 15 6.82 -5.26 2.10
N GLY A 16 7.38 -4.07 2.33
CA GLY A 16 8.33 -3.41 1.43
C GLY A 16 7.77 -2.96 0.07
N PHE A 17 6.44 -2.96 -0.14
CA PHE A 17 5.82 -2.55 -1.41
C PHE A 17 5.40 -1.06 -1.40
N GLY A 18 6.32 -0.18 -1.79
CA GLY A 18 6.09 1.27 -1.81
C GLY A 18 5.60 1.85 -3.14
N TYR A 19 5.31 3.15 -3.12
CA TYR A 19 5.15 3.97 -4.33
C TYR A 19 6.36 4.89 -4.48
N ASN A 20 7.06 4.79 -5.61
CA ASN A 20 8.15 5.67 -6.00
C ASN A 20 7.86 6.19 -7.42
N PRO A 21 7.81 7.52 -7.64
CA PRO A 21 7.59 8.09 -8.98
C PRO A 21 8.80 7.97 -9.92
N ASP A 22 9.99 7.64 -9.40
CA ASP A 22 11.16 7.30 -10.24
C ASP A 22 11.13 5.80 -10.60
N ASP A 23 11.31 5.51 -11.88
CA ASP A 23 11.34 4.16 -12.43
C ASP A 23 12.73 3.52 -12.30
N LYS A 24 13.79 4.33 -12.13
CA LYS A 24 15.16 3.83 -12.05
C LYS A 24 15.37 2.98 -10.80
N GLY A 25 15.67 1.70 -11.00
CA GLY A 25 15.88 0.74 -9.90
C GLY A 25 14.59 0.38 -9.15
N ASN A 26 13.42 0.71 -9.71
CA ASN A 26 12.14 0.47 -9.08
C ASN A 26 11.60 -0.93 -9.46
N ALA A 27 11.85 -1.92 -8.61
CA ALA A 27 11.41 -3.29 -8.83
C ALA A 27 9.88 -3.44 -8.85
N VAL A 28 9.15 -2.61 -8.10
CA VAL A 28 7.68 -2.62 -8.08
C VAL A 28 7.13 -2.17 -9.43
N HIS A 29 7.66 -1.09 -10.00
CA HIS A 29 7.31 -0.62 -11.34
C HIS A 29 7.70 -1.64 -12.42
N ALA A 30 8.91 -2.19 -12.35
CA ALA A 30 9.44 -3.08 -13.37
C ALA A 30 8.80 -4.48 -13.37
N ALA A 31 8.16 -4.89 -12.29
CA ALA A 31 7.53 -6.19 -12.16
C ALA A 31 6.23 -6.30 -12.98
N ARG A 32 5.92 -7.51 -13.45
CA ARG A 32 4.61 -7.82 -14.05
C ARG A 32 3.59 -8.07 -12.94
N THR A 33 2.75 -7.08 -12.62
CA THR A 33 1.80 -7.12 -11.50
C THR A 33 0.31 -7.05 -11.90
N PRO A 34 -0.19 -7.90 -12.81
CA PRO A 34 -1.48 -7.70 -13.49
C PRO A 34 -2.68 -7.64 -12.55
N ASN A 35 -2.62 -8.33 -11.40
CA ASN A 35 -3.69 -8.27 -10.40
C ASN A 35 -3.69 -6.95 -9.60
N ILE A 36 -2.52 -6.45 -9.21
CA ILE A 36 -2.39 -5.17 -8.51
C ILE A 36 -2.76 -4.03 -9.47
N ASP A 37 -2.31 -4.11 -10.73
CA ASP A 37 -2.61 -3.12 -11.77
C ASP A 37 -4.12 -3.02 -12.01
N ARG A 38 -4.78 -4.18 -12.16
CA ARG A 38 -6.24 -4.24 -12.31
C ARG A 38 -6.97 -3.68 -11.09
N LEU A 39 -6.48 -3.92 -9.87
CA LEU A 39 -7.08 -3.38 -8.65
C LEU A 39 -6.96 -1.86 -8.60
N ARG A 40 -5.77 -1.30 -8.89
CA ARG A 40 -5.52 0.15 -8.94
C ARG A 40 -6.36 0.85 -10.02
N GLN A 41 -6.49 0.26 -11.21
CA GLN A 41 -7.24 0.87 -12.31
C GLN A 41 -8.76 0.89 -12.09
N ASN A 42 -9.30 -0.12 -11.41
CA ASN A 42 -10.76 -0.34 -11.36
C ASN A 42 -11.40 -0.12 -9.98
N ASN A 43 -10.62 0.22 -8.94
CA ASN A 43 -11.13 0.43 -7.59
C ASN A 43 -10.57 1.73 -6.99
N PRO A 44 -11.32 2.37 -6.08
CA PRO A 44 -10.80 3.50 -5.30
C PRO A 44 -9.51 3.11 -4.58
N HIS A 45 -8.48 3.94 -4.73
CA HIS A 45 -7.21 3.77 -4.04
C HIS A 45 -6.61 5.14 -3.72
N THR A 46 -5.73 5.17 -2.73
CA THR A 46 -4.99 6.37 -2.32
C THR A 46 -3.59 5.98 -1.85
N LEU A 47 -2.71 6.96 -1.73
CA LEU A 47 -1.44 6.83 -1.02
C LEU A 47 -1.63 7.27 0.44
N ILE A 48 -0.84 6.66 1.32
CA ILE A 48 -0.73 7.02 2.74
C ILE A 48 0.75 7.19 3.10
N ARG A 49 1.03 7.97 4.14
CA ARG A 49 2.39 8.14 4.66
C ARG A 49 2.68 7.02 5.66
N THR A 50 3.83 6.37 5.53
CA THR A 50 4.21 5.17 6.30
C THR A 50 5.62 5.30 6.90
N SER A 51 6.08 6.52 7.14
CA SER A 51 7.41 6.83 7.64
C SER A 51 7.44 8.18 8.36
N GLY A 52 8.54 8.47 9.06
CA GLY A 52 8.73 9.71 9.80
C GLY A 52 7.64 9.96 10.85
N LEU A 53 7.28 11.23 11.03
CA LEU A 53 6.38 11.67 12.08
C LEU A 53 4.96 11.05 11.96
N ASP A 54 4.53 10.69 10.76
CA ASP A 54 3.21 10.10 10.51
C ASP A 54 3.02 8.72 11.17
N VAL A 55 4.13 8.05 11.50
CA VAL A 55 4.15 6.75 12.20
C VAL A 55 4.90 6.82 13.54
N GLY A 56 5.15 8.03 14.07
CA GLY A 56 5.82 8.23 15.36
C GLY A 56 7.34 8.10 15.34
N LEU A 57 7.97 8.13 14.16
CA LEU A 57 9.43 8.17 14.00
C LEU A 57 9.93 9.62 13.83
N PRO A 58 11.22 9.89 14.13
CA PRO A 58 11.87 11.14 13.76
C PRO A 58 11.68 11.52 12.28
N ASP A 59 11.66 12.81 11.98
CA ASP A 59 11.52 13.29 10.60
C ASP A 59 12.62 12.73 9.69
N GLY A 60 12.24 12.36 8.46
CA GLY A 60 13.12 11.71 7.49
C GLY A 60 13.49 10.25 7.78
N GLN A 61 13.10 9.68 8.94
CA GLN A 61 13.38 8.29 9.23
C GLN A 61 12.47 7.36 8.42
N MET A 62 13.06 6.37 7.77
CA MET A 62 12.36 5.33 7.02
C MET A 62 11.46 4.50 7.95
N GLY A 63 10.28 4.11 7.45
CA GLY A 63 9.40 3.15 8.13
C GLY A 63 10.03 1.75 8.18
N ASN A 64 9.40 0.87 8.94
CA ASN A 64 9.81 -0.53 9.11
C ASN A 64 8.57 -1.40 9.37
N SER A 65 8.76 -2.70 9.60
CA SER A 65 7.65 -3.64 9.75
C SER A 65 6.99 -3.59 11.13
N GLU A 66 7.68 -3.07 12.14
CA GLU A 66 7.22 -2.99 13.53
C GLU A 66 6.40 -1.73 13.84
N VAL A 67 6.70 -0.64 13.13
CA VAL A 67 6.17 0.72 13.36
C VAL A 67 5.15 1.08 12.29
#